data_AF-A0A1L8CYC6-F1
#
_entry.id   AF-A0A1L8CYC6-F1
#
_cell.length_a   1.000
_cell.length_b   1.000
_cell.length_c   1.000
_cell.angle_alpha   90.00
_cell.angle_beta   90.00
_cell.angle_gamma   90.00
#
_symmetry.space_group_name_H-M   'P 1'
#
loop_
_entity.id
_entity.type
_entity.pdbx_description
1 polymer ?
#
loop_
_entity_poly.entity_id
_entity_poly.type
_entity_poly.pdbx_seq_one_letter_code
_entity_poly.pdbx_strand_id
1 'polypeptide(L)' 'MLEDEFPGKFSFKYVNIFTPEIANYPEVLSALKERKLSLPVVLHNGKIILAGKDVNLTTVYSYFNANET' A
#
# COMPACT_ATOMS: atom_id res chain seq x y z
N MET A 1 -0.50 14.24 -6.69
CA MET A 1 -0.40 12.77 -6.56
C MET A 1 0.89 12.44 -5.82
N LEU A 2 1.05 11.26 -5.21
CA LEU A 2 2.30 10.91 -4.49
C LEU A 2 3.53 10.98 -5.40
N GLU A 3 3.38 10.74 -6.71
CA GLU A 3 4.42 10.93 -7.72
C GLU A 3 4.89 12.38 -7.84
N ASP A 4 3.99 13.35 -7.74
CA ASP A 4 4.32 14.77 -7.84
C ASP A 4 5.14 15.25 -6.63
N GLU A 5 4.93 14.62 -5.48
CA GLU A 5 5.55 15.02 -4.21
C GLU A 5 6.82 14.25 -3.90
N PHE A 6 7.04 13.13 -4.59
CA PHE A 6 8.25 12.33 -4.50
C PHE A 6 8.78 11.95 -5.89
N PRO A 7 9.12 12.93 -6.74
CA PRO A 7 9.50 12.68 -8.12
C PRO A 7 10.75 11.81 -8.20
N GLY A 8 10.65 10.69 -8.93
CA GLY A 8 11.76 9.76 -9.17
C GLY A 8 12.17 8.90 -7.96
N LYS A 9 11.53 9.05 -6.79
CA LYS A 9 11.85 8.23 -5.59
C LYS A 9 11.09 6.91 -5.54
N PHE A 10 9.87 6.87 -6.06
CA PHE A 10 9.00 5.70 -5.97
C PHE A 10 8.50 5.25 -7.34
N SER A 11 8.35 3.94 -7.51
CA SER A 11 7.60 3.34 -8.61
C SER A 11 6.25 2.88 -8.07
N PHE A 12 5.17 3.46 -8.58
CA PHE A 12 3.82 3.12 -8.15
C PHE A 12 3.20 2.05 -9.05
N LYS A 13 2.46 1.14 -8.44
CA LYS A 13 1.67 0.13 -9.14
C LYS A 13 0.33 -0.02 -8.44
N TYR A 14 -0.75 0.23 -9.16
CA TYR A 14 -2.10 0.00 -8.68
C TYR A 14 -2.55 -1.41 -9.06
N VAL A 15 -2.99 -2.18 -8.09
CA VAL A 15 -3.45 -3.56 -8.29
C VAL A 15 -4.92 -3.62 -7.91
N ASN A 16 -5.75 -4.10 -8.83
CA ASN A 16 -7.15 -4.36 -8.56
C ASN A 16 -7.30 -5.72 -7.87
N ILE A 17 -7.91 -5.75 -6.70
CA ILE A 17 -8.09 -6.98 -5.91
C ILE A 17 -9.06 -7.99 -6.53
N PHE A 18 -9.85 -7.57 -7.52
CA PHE A 18 -10.78 -8.43 -8.26
C PHE A 18 -10.17 -9.02 -9.54
N THR A 19 -8.90 -8.75 -9.83
CA THR A 19 -8.19 -9.34 -10.97
C THR A 19 -7.22 -10.42 -10.52
N PRO A 20 -6.78 -11.34 -11.40
CA PRO A 20 -5.81 -12.38 -11.06
C PRO A 20 -4.47 -11.85 -10.57
N GLU A 21 -4.15 -10.58 -10.85
CA GLU A 21 -2.90 -9.94 -10.47
C GLU A 21 -2.65 -9.94 -8.95
N ILE A 22 -3.73 -9.93 -8.16
CA ILE A 22 -3.64 -10.01 -6.70
C ILE A 22 -2.97 -11.30 -6.20
N ALA A 23 -2.92 -12.35 -7.02
CA ALA A 23 -2.24 -13.61 -6.71
C ALA A 23 -0.72 -13.42 -6.45
N ASN A 24 -0.13 -12.33 -6.96
CA ASN A 24 1.27 -11.98 -6.69
C ASN A 24 1.51 -11.44 -5.27
N TYR A 25 0.44 -11.22 -4.48
CA TYR A 25 0.48 -10.65 -3.14
C TYR A 25 -0.19 -11.58 -2.12
N PRO A 26 0.40 -12.77 -1.85
CA PRO A 26 -0.23 -13.81 -1.05
C PRO A 26 -0.52 -13.38 0.40
N GLU A 27 0.31 -12.52 1.00
CA GLU A 27 0.09 -12.00 2.36
C GLU A 27 -1.17 -11.13 2.44
N VAL A 28 -1.38 -10.27 1.43
CA VAL A 28 -2.59 -9.42 1.32
C VAL A 28 -3.82 -10.31 1.15
N LEU A 29 -3.74 -11.32 0.28
CA LEU A 29 -4.82 -12.28 0.08
C LEU A 29 -5.18 -13.06 1.35
N SER A 30 -4.19 -13.54 2.10
CA SER A 30 -4.44 -14.25 3.36
C SER A 30 -5.11 -13.35 4.38
N ALA A 31 -4.59 -12.13 4.56
CA ALA A 31 -5.12 -11.17 5.52
C ALA A 31 -6.55 -10.69 5.17
N LEU A 32 -6.86 -10.51 3.88
CA LEU A 32 -8.21 -10.22 3.40
C LEU A 32 -9.17 -11.38 3.67
N LYS A 33 -8.76 -12.63 3.39
CA LYS A 33 -9.59 -13.84 3.64
C LYS A 33 -9.92 -14.00 5.13
N GLU A 34 -8.95 -13.73 5.99
CA GLU A 34 -9.11 -13.79 7.46
C GLU A 34 -9.88 -12.60 8.03
N ARG A 35 -10.33 -11.65 7.19
CA ARG A 35 -10.97 -10.38 7.58
C ARG A 35 -10.11 -9.53 8.54
N LYS A 36 -8.79 -9.76 8.52
CA LYS A 36 -7.81 -9.00 9.31
C LYS A 36 -7.38 -7.71 8.64
N LEU A 37 -7.71 -7.54 7.36
CA LEU A 37 -7.30 -6.40 6.56
C LEU A 37 -8.51 -5.75 5.88
N SER A 38 -8.54 -4.43 5.92
CA SER A 38 -9.53 -3.60 5.22
C SER A 38 -8.90 -2.95 4.00
N LEU A 39 -9.68 -2.74 2.94
CA LEU A 39 -9.24 -2.04 1.74
C LEU A 39 -9.48 -0.52 1.86
N PRO A 40 -8.69 0.32 1.18
CA PRO A 40 -7.53 -0.03 0.34
C PRO A 40 -6.29 -0.45 1.18
N VAL A 41 -5.27 -1.04 0.54
CA VAL A 41 -4.03 -1.50 1.19
C VAL A 41 -2.83 -0.91 0.47
N VAL A 42 -1.87 -0.39 1.22
CA VAL A 42 -0.62 0.16 0.68
C VAL A 42 0.53 -0.75 1.06
N LEU A 43 1.30 -1.14 0.05
CA LEU A 43 2.53 -1.92 0.23
C LEU A 43 3.74 -1.05 -0.14
N HIS A 44 4.81 -1.20 0.63
CA HIS A 44 6.11 -0.65 0.32
C HIS A 44 7.16 -1.75 0.39
N ASN A 45 7.89 -1.98 -0.70
CA ASN A 45 8.89 -3.06 -0.83
C ASN A 45 8.34 -4.44 -0.40
N GLY A 46 7.11 -4.74 -0.81
CA GLY A 46 6.43 -6.01 -0.52
C GLY A 46 5.81 -6.13 0.88
N LYS A 47 6.03 -5.15 1.77
CA LYS A 47 5.43 -5.14 3.12
C LYS A 47 4.20 -4.26 3.17
N ILE A 48 3.15 -4.70 3.87
CA ILE A 48 1.96 -3.89 4.14
C ILE A 48 2.35 -2.79 5.14
N ILE A 49 2.13 -1.52 4.76
CA ILE A 49 2.42 -0.36 5.61
C ILE A 49 1.16 0.31 6.11
N LEU A 50 0.07 0.29 5.34
CA LEU A 50 -1.21 0.91 5.69
C LEU A 50 -2.38 0.08 5.13
N ALA A 51 -3.53 0.12 5.80
CA ALA A 51 -4.75 -0.55 5.37
C ALA A 51 -6.02 0.18 5.81
N GLY A 52 -7.10 0.03 5.04
CA GLY A 52 -8.43 0.54 5.35
C GLY A 52 -8.46 2.05 5.55
N LYS A 53 -9.04 2.47 6.67
CA LYS A 53 -9.20 3.89 7.04
C LYS A 53 -7.88 4.64 7.23
N ASP A 54 -6.79 3.91 7.49
CA ASP A 54 -5.48 4.50 7.74
C ASP A 54 -4.78 4.89 6.42
N VAL A 55 -5.33 4.45 5.28
CA VAL A 55 -4.88 4.86 3.96
C VAL A 55 -5.47 6.23 3.62
N ASN A 56 -4.76 7.27 4.02
CA ASN A 56 -4.99 8.65 3.59
C ASN A 56 -3.64 9.32 3.26
N LEU A 57 -3.69 10.40 2.47
CA LEU A 57 -2.50 11.12 2.00
C LEU A 57 -1.57 11.51 3.16
N THR A 58 -2.11 12.09 4.22
CA THR A 58 -1.32 12.54 5.38
C THR A 58 -0.56 11.39 6.03
N THR A 59 -1.19 10.24 6.26
CA THR A 59 -0.54 9.08 6.88
C THR A 59 0.51 8.48 5.96
N VAL A 60 0.25 8.44 4.65
CA VAL A 60 1.23 7.97 3.66
C VAL A 60 2.46 8.88 3.66
N TYR A 61 2.29 10.20 3.62
CA TYR A 61 3.38 11.17 3.68
C TYR A 61 4.19 11.04 4.97
N SER A 62 3.52 10.95 6.13
CA SER A 62 4.19 10.80 7.42
C SER A 62 5.05 9.53 7.47
N TYR A 63 4.56 8.41 6.92
CA TYR A 63 5.33 7.17 6.88
C TYR A 63 6.61 7.32 6.06
N PHE A 64 6.53 7.94 4.88
CA PHE A 64 7.70 8.09 4.02
C PHE A 64 8.69 9.12 4.56
N ASN A 65 8.23 10.27 5.09
CA ASN A 65 9.12 11.27 5.67
C ASN A 65 9.83 10.78 6.95
N ALA A 66 9.16 9.96 7.78
CA ALA A 66 9.75 9.45 9.01
C ALA A 66 10.85 8.38 8.78
N ASN A 67 10.85 7.73 7.62
CA ASN A 67 11.81 6.68 7.28
C ASN A 67 12.96 7.18 6.39
N GLU A 68 13.14 8.50 6.25
CA GLU A 68 14.28 9.14 5.56
C GLU A 68 15.47 9.47 6.50
N THR A 69 15.59 8.78 7.64
CA THR A 69 16.74 8.88 8.58
C THR A 69 17.56 7.60 8.55
#